data_AF-Q02771-F1
#
_entry.id   AF-Q02771-F1
#
_cell.length_a   1.000
_cell.length_b   1.000
_cell.length_c   1.000
_cell.angle_alpha   90.00
_cell.angle_beta   90.00
_cell.angle_gamma   90.00
#
_symmetry.space_group_name_H-M   'P 1'
#
loop_
_entity.id
_entity.type
_entity.pdbx_description
1 polymer ?
#
loop_
_entity_poly.entity_id
_entity_poly.type
_entity_poly.pdbx_seq_one_letter_code
_entity_poly.pdbx_strand_id
1 'polypeptide(L)'
;MSRASKITFAASCLITAATVVGVHYVQEMERETLHQGPIKDAKRVEEKRLRKTNGVASLDPTKERKRYFNMSEHEEQKELRKKYETMQPLSGEVVTKDGEVVKESKK
;
A
#
# COMPACT_ATOMS: atom_id res chain seq x y z
N MET A 1 -28.54 -2.95 54.62
CA MET A 1 -27.55 -3.19 53.53
C MET A 1 -26.31 -3.82 54.14
N SER A 2 -25.95 -5.02 53.66
CA SER A 2 -24.77 -5.74 54.16
C SER A 2 -23.47 -4.97 53.88
N ARG A 3 -22.49 -5.05 54.78
CA ARG A 3 -21.15 -4.47 54.55
C ARG A 3 -20.47 -5.17 53.37
N ALA A 4 -20.66 -6.48 53.24
CA ALA A 4 -20.12 -7.27 52.14
C ALA A 4 -20.63 -6.78 50.79
N SER A 5 -21.94 -6.50 50.66
CA SER A 5 -22.52 -6.04 49.39
C SER A 5 -22.02 -4.64 48.98
N LYS A 6 -21.68 -3.77 49.94
CA LYS A 6 -21.08 -2.46 49.63
C LYS A 6 -19.64 -2.61 49.11
N ILE A 7 -18.87 -3.54 49.70
CA ILE A 7 -17.50 -3.82 49.27
C ILE A 7 -17.48 -4.39 47.86
N THR A 8 -18.35 -5.38 47.57
CA THR A 8 -18.41 -5.97 46.22
C THR A 8 -18.87 -4.95 45.18
N PHE A 9 -19.84 -4.09 45.52
CA PHE A 9 -20.28 -3.01 44.65
C PHE A 9 -19.14 -2.00 44.38
N ALA A 10 -18.46 -1.51 45.42
CA ALA A 10 -17.33 -0.60 45.26
C ALA A 10 -16.19 -1.23 44.44
N ALA A 11 -15.86 -2.51 44.69
CA ALA A 11 -14.88 -3.25 43.91
C ALA A 11 -15.28 -3.35 42.44
N SER A 12 -16.56 -3.66 42.14
CA SER A 12 -17.04 -3.69 40.76
C SER A 12 -16.91 -2.33 40.07
N CYS A 13 -17.29 -1.23 40.73
CA CYS A 13 -17.14 0.12 40.19
C CYS A 13 -15.67 0.50 39.94
N LEU A 14 -14.76 0.08 40.83
CA LEU A 14 -13.33 0.32 40.65
C LEU A 14 -12.77 -0.47 39.47
N ILE A 15 -13.14 -1.75 39.34
CA ILE A 15 -12.72 -2.59 38.23
C ILE A 15 -13.25 -2.02 36.91
N THR A 16 -14.53 -1.63 36.84
CA THR A 16 -15.08 -1.04 35.62
C THR A 16 -14.37 0.27 35.26
N ALA A 17 -14.18 1.18 36.21
CA ALA A 17 -13.42 2.41 35.97
C ALA A 17 -11.99 2.13 35.48
N ALA A 18 -11.30 1.18 36.12
CA ALA A 18 -9.95 0.77 35.72
C ALA A 18 -9.93 0.20 34.30
N THR A 19 -10.91 -0.62 33.92
CA THR A 19 -11.00 -1.16 32.56
C THR A 19 -11.24 -0.06 31.53
N VAL A 20 -12.10 0.93 31.80
CA VAL A 20 -12.36 2.05 30.90
C VAL A 20 -11.10 2.89 30.69
N VAL A 21 -10.40 3.24 31.79
CA VAL A 21 -9.14 3.99 31.72
C VAL A 21 -8.07 3.19 30.97
N GLY A 22 -7.95 1.89 31.27
CA GLY A 22 -7.00 1.00 30.60
C GLY A 22 -7.24 0.90 29.09
N VAL A 23 -8.50 0.80 28.65
CA VAL A 23 -8.84 0.77 27.22
C VAL A 23 -8.47 2.08 26.53
N HIS A 24 -8.79 3.23 27.13
CA HIS A 24 -8.42 4.52 26.55
C HIS A 24 -6.90 4.70 26.42
N TYR A 25 -6.15 4.26 27.43
CA TYR A 25 -4.69 4.28 27.37
C TYR A 25 -4.14 3.43 26.20
N VAL A 26 -4.69 2.23 26.00
CA VAL A 26 -4.30 1.37 24.86
C VAL A 26 -4.65 2.03 23.52
N GLN A 27 -5.84 2.63 23.40
CA GLN A 27 -6.26 3.34 22.18
C GLN A 27 -5.34 4.53 21.84
N GLU A 28 -4.88 5.27 22.85
CA GLU A 28 -3.95 6.38 22.64
C GLU A 28 -2.59 5.89 22.11
N MET A 29 -2.03 4.82 22.69
CA MET A 29 -0.77 4.24 22.22
C MET A 29 -0.86 3.74 20.76
N GLU A 30 -1.98 3.11 20.40
CA GLU A 30 -2.22 2.66 19.03
C GLU A 30 -2.30 3.84 18.05
N ARG A 31 -2.99 4.92 18.45
CA ARG A 31 -3.10 6.15 17.65
C ARG A 31 -1.75 6.81 17.42
N GLU A 32 -0.92 6.90 18.46
CA GLU A 32 0.45 7.43 18.33
C GLU A 32 1.30 6.57 17.38
N THR A 33 1.19 5.25 17.48
CA THR A 33 1.90 4.31 16.60
C THR A 33 1.48 4.48 15.14
N LEU A 34 0.17 4.68 14.89
CA LEU A 34 -0.35 4.93 13.55
C LEU A 34 0.23 6.21 12.94
N HIS A 35 0.38 7.27 13.72
CA HIS A 35 0.99 8.52 13.26
C HIS A 35 2.49 8.35 12.90
N GLN A 36 3.18 7.35 13.44
CA GLN A 36 4.57 7.09 13.07
C GLN A 36 4.73 6.62 11.63
N GLY A 37 3.72 5.98 11.03
CA GLY A 37 3.76 5.51 9.64
C GLY A 37 3.98 6.66 8.66
N PRO A 38 3.06 7.64 8.59
CA PRO A 38 3.21 8.83 7.74
C PRO A 38 4.48 9.62 8.02
N ILE A 39 4.90 9.74 9.28
CA ILE A 39 6.13 10.47 9.64
C ILE A 39 7.38 9.75 9.10
N LYS A 40 7.46 8.43 9.25
CA LYS A 40 8.58 7.62 8.71
C LYS A 40 8.58 7.63 7.18
N ASP A 41 7.41 7.61 6.55
CA ASP A 41 7.30 7.71 5.09
C ASP A 41 7.68 9.10 4.56
N ALA A 42 7.27 10.18 5.24
CA ALA A 42 7.70 11.53 4.90
C ALA A 42 9.23 11.64 4.92
N LYS A 43 9.88 11.14 5.98
CA LYS A 43 11.36 11.08 6.07
C LYS A 43 11.97 10.28 4.92
N ARG A 44 11.38 9.14 4.55
CA ARG A 44 11.85 8.30 3.42
C ARG A 44 11.72 9.02 2.07
N VAL A 45 10.66 9.81 1.87
CA VAL A 45 10.46 10.60 0.65
C VAL A 45 11.44 11.77 0.60
N GLU A 46 11.63 12.48 1.72
CA GLU A 46 12.62 13.55 1.84
C GLU A 46 14.04 13.05 1.56
N GLU A 47 14.45 11.93 2.16
CA GLU A 47 15.74 11.30 1.88
C GLU A 47 15.89 10.93 0.39
N LYS A 48 14.85 10.35 -0.23
CA LYS A 48 14.88 10.04 -1.67
C LYS A 48 14.99 11.32 -2.50
N ARG A 49 14.35 12.42 -2.09
CA ARG A 49 14.44 13.71 -2.77
C ARG A 49 15.84 14.29 -2.65
N LEU A 50 16.40 14.33 -1.44
CA LEU A 50 17.75 14.83 -1.17
C LEU A 50 18.83 14.03 -1.91
N ARG A 51 18.69 12.70 -2.00
CA ARG A 51 19.59 11.84 -2.79
C ARG A 51 19.53 12.15 -4.28
N LYS A 52 18.32 12.43 -4.82
CA LYS A 52 18.15 12.85 -6.21
C LYS A 52 18.75 14.24 -6.48
N THR A 53 18.55 15.20 -5.58
CA THR A 53 19.05 16.58 -5.76
C THR A 53 20.55 16.67 -5.63
N ASN A 54 21.14 15.94 -4.68
CA ASN A 54 22.58 16.02 -4.41
C ASN A 54 23.42 15.18 -5.38
N GLY A 55 22.81 14.59 -6.41
CA GLY A 55 23.52 13.74 -7.38
C GLY A 55 24.14 12.49 -6.75
N VAL A 56 23.81 12.16 -5.50
CA VAL A 56 24.24 10.92 -4.85
C VAL A 56 23.34 9.82 -5.41
N ALA A 57 23.66 9.43 -6.64
CA ALA A 57 23.21 8.20 -7.25
C ALA A 57 23.38 7.10 -6.21
N SER A 58 22.33 6.31 -6.03
CA SER A 58 22.25 5.33 -4.95
C SER A 58 23.55 4.51 -4.91
N LEU A 59 24.31 4.61 -3.81
CA LEU A 59 25.53 3.83 -3.56
C LEU A 59 25.35 2.31 -3.66
N ASP A 60 24.13 1.83 -3.90
CA ASP A 60 23.78 0.44 -3.99
C ASP A 60 23.84 0.00 -5.46
N PRO A 61 24.95 -0.59 -5.93
CA PRO A 61 25.13 -0.99 -7.33
C PRO A 61 24.07 -1.99 -7.79
N THR A 62 23.42 -2.69 -6.85
CA THR A 62 22.34 -3.64 -7.17
C THR A 62 21.09 -2.92 -7.68
N LYS A 63 20.80 -1.71 -7.18
CA LYS A 63 19.62 -0.92 -7.60
C LYS A 63 19.79 -0.36 -8.99
N GLU A 64 20.99 0.11 -9.32
CA GLU A 64 21.29 0.64 -10.65
C GLU A 64 21.22 -0.45 -11.71
N ARG A 65 21.78 -1.63 -11.42
CA ARG A 65 21.66 -2.81 -12.29
C ARG A 65 20.20 -3.18 -12.55
N LYS A 66 19.36 -3.20 -11.50
CA LYS A 66 17.92 -3.46 -11.64
C LYS A 66 17.22 -2.39 -12.49
N ARG A 67 17.57 -1.12 -12.32
CA ARG A 67 16.99 -0.04 -13.16
C ARG A 67 17.35 -0.22 -14.63
N TYR A 68 18.61 -0.53 -14.92
CA TYR A 68 19.07 -0.76 -16.29
C TYR A 68 18.32 -1.94 -16.92
N PHE A 69 18.23 -3.07 -16.20
CA PHE A 69 17.48 -4.24 -16.65
C PHE A 69 16.00 -3.95 -16.90
N ASN A 70 15.34 -3.23 -15.99
CA ASN A 70 13.93 -2.86 -16.17
C ASN A 70 13.73 -1.92 -17.37
N MET A 71 14.71 -1.07 -17.70
CA MET A 71 14.61 -0.19 -18.87
C MET A 71 14.78 -0.96 -20.18
N SER A 72 15.75 -1.85 -20.27
CA SER A 72 15.93 -2.71 -21.45
C SER A 72 14.71 -3.61 -21.67
N GLU A 73 14.19 -4.22 -20.59
CA GLU A 73 12.97 -5.04 -20.67
C GLU A 73 11.76 -4.21 -21.14
N HIS A 74 11.63 -2.97 -20.67
CA HIS A 74 10.54 -2.08 -21.08
C HIS A 74 10.68 -1.62 -22.54
N GLU A 75 11.90 -1.43 -23.04
CA GLU A 75 12.16 -1.15 -24.45
C GLU A 75 11.78 -2.35 -25.33
N GLU A 76 12.18 -3.56 -24.93
CA GLU A 76 11.77 -4.81 -25.58
C GLU A 76 10.26 -4.99 -25.57
N GLN A 77 9.59 -4.73 -24.44
CA GLN A 77 8.12 -4.79 -24.34
C GLN A 77 7.45 -3.81 -25.30
N LYS A 78 8.01 -2.60 -25.49
CA LYS A 78 7.48 -1.62 -26.46
C LYS A 78 7.67 -2.09 -27.90
N GLU A 79 8.79 -2.70 -28.23
CA GLU A 79 9.04 -3.24 -29.57
C GLU A 79 8.13 -4.43 -29.87
N LEU A 80 8.00 -5.35 -28.91
CA LEU A 80 7.07 -6.48 -29.00
C LEU A 80 5.65 -5.97 -29.18
N ARG A 81 5.21 -5.01 -28.36
CA ARG A 81 3.90 -4.39 -28.48
C ARG A 81 3.67 -3.82 -29.88
N LYS A 82 4.63 -3.07 -30.44
CA LYS A 82 4.52 -2.54 -31.81
C LYS A 82 4.44 -3.65 -32.87
N LYS A 83 5.25 -4.71 -32.74
CA LYS A 83 5.22 -5.86 -33.65
C LYS A 83 3.85 -6.55 -33.61
N TYR A 84 3.29 -6.75 -32.42
CA TYR A 84 1.96 -7.35 -32.26
C TYR A 84 0.83 -6.43 -32.71
N GLU A 85 0.89 -5.13 -32.42
CA GLU A 85 -0.07 -4.14 -32.91
C GLU A 85 -0.07 -4.07 -34.46
N THR A 86 1.07 -4.32 -35.10
CA THR A 86 1.18 -4.36 -36.57
C THR A 86 0.59 -5.65 -37.17
N MET A 87 0.81 -6.81 -36.54
CA MET A 87 0.28 -8.09 -37.05
C MET A 87 -1.19 -8.32 -36.68
N GLN A 88 -1.61 -7.80 -35.53
CA GLN A 88 -2.94 -7.91 -34.97
C GLN A 88 -3.35 -6.50 -34.52
N PRO A 89 -3.87 -5.65 -35.42
CA PRO A 89 -4.49 -4.42 -34.97
C PRO A 89 -5.58 -4.82 -33.97
N LEU A 90 -5.55 -4.25 -32.76
CA LEU A 90 -6.59 -4.46 -31.76
C LEU A 90 -7.87 -3.79 -32.28
N SER A 91 -8.58 -4.45 -33.20
CA SER A 91 -9.84 -4.00 -33.76
C SER A 91 -10.97 -4.02 -32.73
N GLY A 92 -10.72 -4.60 -31.54
CA GLY A 92 -11.75 -4.82 -30.52
C GLY A 92 -12.85 -5.79 -30.98
N GLU A 93 -12.61 -6.50 -32.09
CA GLU A 93 -13.50 -7.50 -32.65
C GLU A 93 -13.13 -8.86 -32.07
N VAL A 94 -13.99 -9.36 -31.18
CA VAL A 94 -13.85 -10.70 -30.61
C VAL A 94 -14.53 -11.68 -31.56
N VAL A 95 -13.75 -12.53 -32.23
CA VAL A 95 -14.29 -13.61 -33.08
C VAL A 95 -14.57 -14.83 -32.22
N THR A 96 -15.83 -15.24 -32.09
CA THR A 96 -16.22 -16.48 -31.39
C THR A 96 -15.87 -17.72 -32.23
N LYS A 97 -15.86 -18.90 -31.61
CA LYS A 97 -15.52 -20.18 -32.29
C LYS A 97 -16.37 -20.44 -33.55
N ASP A 98 -17.58 -19.90 -33.56
CA ASP A 98 -18.56 -20.05 -34.65
C ASP A 98 -18.37 -18.99 -35.76
N GLY A 99 -17.34 -18.14 -35.64
CA GLY A 99 -17.00 -17.10 -36.61
C GLY A 99 -17.80 -15.81 -36.45
N GLU A 100 -18.59 -15.65 -35.39
CA GLU A 100 -19.35 -14.43 -35.15
C GLU A 100 -18.46 -13.32 -34.56
N VAL A 101 -18.54 -12.12 -35.14
CA VAL A 101 -17.78 -10.94 -34.72
C VAL A 101 -18.57 -10.19 -33.65
N VAL A 102 -18.22 -10.38 -32.39
CA VAL A 102 -18.77 -9.61 -31.27
C VAL A 102 -17.93 -8.34 -31.11
N LYS A 103 -18.47 -7.20 -31.53
CA LYS A 103 -17.85 -5.90 -31.25
C LYS A 103 -17.94 -5.63 -29.75
N GLU A 104 -16.80 -5.42 -29.09
CA GLU A 104 -16.82 -5.03 -27.67
C GLU A 104 -17.64 -3.75 -27.50
N SER A 105 -18.78 -3.85 -26.81
CA SER A 105 -19.54 -2.68 -26.40
C SER A 105 -18.70 -1.92 -25.39
N LYS A 106 -18.19 -0.75 -25.78
CA LYS A 106 -17.62 0.25 -24.87
C LYS A 106 -18.57 0.41 -23.68
N LYS A 107 -18.17 -0.10 -22.52
CA LYS A 107 -18.76 0.25 -21.22
C LYS A 107 -18.06 1.49 -20.69
#